data_AF-G2KP86-F1
#
_entry.id   AF-G2KP86-F1
#
_cell.length_a   1.000
_cell.length_b   1.000
_cell.length_c   1.000
_cell.angle_alpha   90.00
_cell.angle_beta   90.00
_cell.angle_gamma   90.00
#
_symmetry.space_group_name_H-M   'P 1'
#
loop_
_entity.id
_entity.type
_entity.pdbx_description
1 polymer ?
#
loop_
_entity_poly.entity_id
_entity_poly.type
_entity_poly.pdbx_seq_one_letter_code
_entity_poly.pdbx_strand_id
1 'polypeptide(L)'
;MAYLEHFNGHDLDLLVALPYRAGLFVSSSDSQGENKADAEELKVLHDLIEAQAKGMYESAFVHEVMVETFARRADWRNWGEHLDTVPGECRNTVLMLSHVVPSGKIQQRDIDAFKGILLQIGLDVAKAYREYDRNESWTARFYRRLGIMVDGLLGIVRGEHYSSSELLNISYEEDIALNTLAEALRADLVAQVEKATLHTGETIPHT
;
A
#
# COMPACT_ATOMS: atom_id res chain seq x y z
N MET A 1 -2.00 -9.89 -19.25
CA MET A 1 -2.05 -8.74 -18.33
C MET A 1 -1.52 -7.56 -19.10
N ALA A 2 -2.37 -6.59 -19.41
CA ALA A 2 -2.09 -5.49 -20.34
C ALA A 2 -1.23 -4.38 -19.72
N TYR A 3 -1.23 -4.24 -18.39
CA TYR A 3 -0.44 -3.22 -17.71
C TYR A 3 0.89 -3.77 -17.21
N LEU A 4 0.89 -4.99 -16.65
CA LEU A 4 2.09 -5.58 -16.06
C LEU A 4 3.17 -5.99 -17.07
N GLU A 5 2.81 -6.23 -18.33
CA GLU A 5 3.75 -6.59 -19.40
C GLU A 5 4.81 -5.51 -19.71
N HIS A 6 4.64 -4.30 -19.16
CA HIS A 6 5.58 -3.20 -19.33
C HIS A 6 6.66 -3.14 -18.26
N PHE A 7 6.50 -3.88 -17.18
CA PHE A 7 7.50 -4.06 -16.13
C PHE A 7 8.24 -5.37 -16.37
N ASN A 8 9.54 -5.40 -16.06
CA ASN A 8 10.34 -6.61 -16.22
C ASN A 8 11.26 -6.81 -15.03
N GLY A 9 11.65 -8.08 -14.83
CA GLY A 9 12.58 -8.48 -13.78
C GLY A 9 12.21 -7.89 -12.42
N HIS A 10 13.18 -7.16 -11.85
CA HIS A 10 13.09 -6.61 -10.50
C HIS A 10 11.90 -5.68 -10.28
N ASP A 11 11.56 -4.83 -11.25
CA ASP A 11 10.48 -3.84 -11.13
C ASP A 11 9.11 -4.51 -11.02
N LEU A 12 8.90 -5.56 -11.82
CA LEU A 12 7.68 -6.37 -11.76
C LEU A 12 7.60 -7.14 -10.45
N ASP A 13 8.69 -7.76 -10.04
CA ASP A 13 8.75 -8.53 -8.79
C ASP A 13 8.45 -7.65 -7.58
N LEU A 14 9.00 -6.44 -7.55
CA LEU A 14 8.76 -5.47 -6.48
C LEU A 14 7.30 -5.03 -6.45
N LEU A 15 6.75 -4.63 -7.61
CA LEU A 15 5.38 -4.16 -7.74
C LEU A 15 4.36 -5.20 -7.27
N VAL A 16 4.60 -6.47 -7.62
CA VAL A 16 3.74 -7.61 -7.29
C VAL A 16 3.93 -8.08 -5.84
N ALA A 17 5.13 -7.95 -5.27
CA ALA A 17 5.36 -8.36 -3.89
C ALA A 17 4.82 -7.34 -2.87
N LEU A 18 4.79 -6.06 -3.23
CA LEU A 18 4.46 -4.97 -2.31
C LEU A 18 3.12 -5.08 -1.59
N PRO A 19 2.00 -5.52 -2.19
CA PRO A 19 0.74 -5.66 -1.46
C PRO A 19 0.84 -6.63 -0.27
N TYR A 20 1.54 -7.74 -0.46
CA TYR A 20 1.79 -8.70 0.61
C TYR A 20 2.80 -8.16 1.63
N ARG A 21 3.92 -7.59 1.14
CA ARG A 21 4.99 -7.06 1.99
C ARG A 21 4.54 -5.89 2.87
N ALA A 22 3.70 -5.00 2.35
CA ALA A 22 3.13 -3.90 3.12
C ALA A 22 2.23 -4.41 4.26
N GLY A 23 1.41 -5.43 4.00
CA GLY A 23 0.61 -6.09 5.02
C GLY A 23 1.47 -6.72 6.12
N LEU A 24 2.49 -7.47 5.74
CA LEU A 24 3.45 -8.07 6.68
C LEU A 24 4.22 -7.03 7.48
N PHE A 25 4.67 -5.94 6.85
CA PHE A 25 5.40 -4.88 7.52
C PHE A 25 4.58 -4.26 8.66
N VAL A 26 3.28 -4.03 8.43
CA VAL A 26 2.39 -3.50 9.48
C VAL A 26 2.14 -4.55 10.55
N SER A 27 1.81 -5.79 10.18
CA SER A 27 1.49 -6.83 11.18
C SER A 27 2.68 -7.18 12.08
N SER A 28 3.88 -7.27 11.49
CA SER A 28 5.12 -7.57 12.23
C SER A 28 5.68 -6.41 13.05
N SER A 29 5.04 -5.24 13.03
CA SER A 29 5.49 -4.07 13.79
C SER A 29 5.16 -4.16 15.28
N ASP A 30 4.13 -4.94 15.65
CA ASP A 30 3.81 -5.21 17.05
C ASP A 30 4.62 -6.41 17.58
N SER A 31 5.66 -6.11 18.37
CA SER A 31 6.55 -7.11 18.95
C SER A 31 6.00 -7.85 20.19
N GLN A 32 4.73 -7.61 20.57
CA GLN A 32 4.13 -8.16 21.79
C GLN A 32 3.36 -9.49 21.58
N GLY A 33 3.24 -9.99 20.35
CA GLY A 33 2.52 -11.23 20.04
C GLY A 33 3.41 -12.47 20.10
N GLU A 34 3.16 -13.40 21.02
CA GLU A 34 3.75 -14.74 20.99
C GLU A 34 3.37 -15.48 19.69
N ASN A 35 4.29 -16.30 19.15
CA ASN A 35 4.26 -17.16 17.92
C ASN A 35 2.91 -17.69 17.36
N LYS A 36 1.80 -17.66 18.11
CA LYS A 36 0.45 -17.98 17.62
C LYS A 36 -0.23 -16.81 16.91
N ALA A 37 0.07 -15.57 17.31
CA ALA A 37 -0.43 -14.36 16.66
C ALA A 37 -0.01 -14.30 15.18
N ASP A 38 1.25 -14.63 14.91
CA ASP A 38 1.86 -14.62 13.57
C ASP A 38 1.11 -15.49 12.54
N ALA A 39 0.59 -16.65 12.96
CA ALA A 39 -0.09 -17.57 12.04
C ALA A 39 -1.51 -17.10 11.67
N GLU A 40 -2.19 -16.43 12.60
CA GLU A 40 -3.53 -15.90 12.38
C GLU A 40 -3.48 -14.60 11.58
N GLU A 41 -2.53 -13.70 11.88
CA GLU A 41 -2.26 -12.51 11.07
C GLU A 41 -1.92 -12.86 9.63
N LEU A 42 -1.06 -13.87 9.45
CA LEU A 42 -0.66 -14.32 8.13
C LEU A 42 -1.86 -14.89 7.35
N LYS A 43 -2.73 -15.66 8.02
CA LYS A 43 -3.96 -16.17 7.41
C LYS A 43 -4.89 -15.03 6.99
N VAL A 44 -5.06 -14.03 7.84
CA VAL A 44 -5.86 -12.84 7.52
C VAL A 44 -5.29 -12.12 6.30
N LEU A 45 -3.97 -11.91 6.24
CA LEU A 45 -3.31 -11.29 5.10
C LEU A 45 -3.53 -12.11 3.82
N HIS A 46 -3.47 -13.44 3.90
CA HIS A 46 -3.75 -14.31 2.76
C HIS A 46 -5.19 -14.17 2.27
N ASP A 47 -6.16 -14.23 3.19
CA ASP A 47 -7.58 -14.10 2.88
C ASP A 47 -7.89 -12.70 2.31
N LEU A 48 -7.21 -11.65 2.80
CA LEU A 48 -7.25 -10.29 2.28
C LEU A 48 -6.81 -10.24 0.83
N ILE A 49 -5.61 -10.74 0.52
CA ILE A 49 -5.07 -10.69 -0.83
C ILE A 49 -5.91 -11.53 -1.79
N GLU A 50 -6.42 -12.68 -1.35
CA GLU A 50 -7.34 -13.49 -2.15
C GLU A 50 -8.65 -12.73 -2.44
N ALA A 51 -9.25 -12.09 -1.44
CA ALA A 51 -10.46 -11.30 -1.60
C ALA A 51 -10.23 -10.12 -2.55
N GLN A 52 -9.11 -9.43 -2.40
CA GLN A 52 -8.67 -8.34 -3.27
C GLN A 52 -8.49 -8.85 -4.71
N ALA A 53 -7.77 -9.94 -4.95
CA ALA A 53 -7.58 -10.51 -6.29
C ALA A 53 -8.91 -10.88 -7.00
N LYS A 54 -9.94 -11.27 -6.24
CA LYS A 54 -11.29 -11.59 -6.75
C LYS A 54 -12.20 -10.36 -6.86
N GLY A 55 -11.79 -9.21 -6.31
CA GLY A 55 -12.56 -7.99 -6.24
C GLY A 55 -12.71 -7.29 -7.59
N MET A 56 -13.54 -6.24 -7.58
CA MET A 56 -13.67 -5.31 -8.70
C MET A 56 -13.01 -3.99 -8.32
N TYR A 57 -12.13 -3.48 -9.20
CA TYR A 57 -11.43 -2.21 -9.00
C TYR A 57 -11.81 -1.21 -10.07
N GLU A 58 -11.77 0.08 -9.72
CA GLU A 58 -11.82 1.15 -10.70
C GLU A 58 -10.53 1.20 -11.54
N SER A 59 -9.39 0.88 -10.94
CA SER A 59 -8.11 0.77 -11.62
C SER A 59 -7.85 -0.69 -12.04
N ALA A 60 -7.88 -0.93 -13.35
CA ALA A 60 -7.49 -2.22 -13.93
C ALA A 60 -6.02 -2.57 -13.65
N PHE A 61 -5.15 -1.56 -13.52
CA PHE A 61 -3.76 -1.75 -13.12
C PHE A 61 -3.66 -2.38 -11.72
N VAL A 62 -4.34 -1.80 -10.73
CA VAL A 62 -4.36 -2.34 -9.37
C VAL A 62 -4.94 -3.75 -9.34
N HIS A 63 -5.98 -4.01 -10.13
CA HIS A 63 -6.54 -5.35 -10.23
C HIS A 63 -5.52 -6.36 -10.73
N GLU A 64 -4.78 -6.05 -11.82
CA GLU A 64 -3.74 -6.93 -12.34
C GLU A 64 -2.63 -7.19 -11.31
N VAL A 65 -2.20 -6.16 -10.58
CA VAL A 65 -1.22 -6.30 -9.49
C VAL A 65 -1.73 -7.27 -8.42
N MET A 66 -2.97 -7.14 -7.95
CA MET A 66 -3.52 -8.01 -6.92
C MET A 66 -3.71 -9.46 -7.41
N VAL A 67 -4.16 -9.64 -8.65
CA VAL A 67 -4.27 -10.97 -9.28
C VAL A 67 -2.91 -11.64 -9.37
N GLU A 68 -1.88 -10.92 -9.82
CA GLU A 68 -0.53 -11.45 -9.94
C GLU A 68 0.11 -11.72 -8.55
N THR A 69 -0.16 -10.85 -7.57
CA THR A 69 0.26 -11.05 -6.16
C THR A 69 -0.26 -12.38 -5.63
N PHE A 70 -1.53 -12.67 -5.86
CA PHE A 70 -2.17 -13.93 -5.46
C PHE A 70 -1.70 -15.13 -6.29
N ALA A 71 -1.47 -14.94 -7.59
CA ALA A 71 -0.95 -15.98 -8.46
C ALA A 71 0.43 -16.49 -7.98
N ARG A 72 1.27 -15.58 -7.47
CA ARG A 72 2.62 -15.83 -6.93
C ARG A 72 2.65 -16.17 -5.44
N ARG A 73 1.56 -16.71 -4.87
CA ARG A 73 1.52 -17.15 -3.46
C ARG A 73 2.58 -18.17 -3.05
N ALA A 74 3.18 -18.87 -4.01
CA ALA A 74 4.33 -19.75 -3.73
C ALA A 74 5.58 -18.97 -3.27
N ASP A 75 5.70 -17.70 -3.66
CA ASP A 75 6.84 -16.83 -3.37
C ASP A 75 6.67 -16.04 -2.06
N TRP A 76 5.46 -16.01 -1.49
CA TRP A 76 5.12 -15.22 -0.29
C TRP A 76 6.02 -15.49 0.90
N ARG A 77 6.49 -16.73 1.06
CA ARG A 77 7.44 -17.08 2.12
C ARG A 77 8.75 -16.29 1.98
N ASN A 78 9.25 -16.12 0.77
CA ASN A 78 10.48 -15.38 0.50
C ASN A 78 10.25 -13.88 0.62
N TRP A 79 9.03 -13.41 0.31
CA TRP A 79 8.64 -12.02 0.50
C TRP A 79 8.50 -11.61 1.97
N GLY A 80 8.58 -12.53 2.92
CA GLY A 80 8.60 -12.21 4.35
C GLY A 80 9.97 -11.74 4.88
N GLU A 81 11.01 -11.73 4.05
CA GLU A 81 12.37 -11.34 4.47
C GLU A 81 12.59 -9.83 4.33
N HIS A 82 13.46 -9.27 5.19
CA HIS A 82 13.88 -7.85 5.14
C HIS A 82 12.70 -6.86 5.13
N LEU A 83 11.76 -6.99 6.07
CA LEU A 83 10.58 -6.11 6.11
C LEU A 83 10.93 -4.64 6.42
N ASP A 84 12.10 -4.39 7.01
CA ASP A 84 12.63 -3.05 7.26
C ASP A 84 12.88 -2.24 5.97
N THR A 85 13.01 -2.89 4.82
CA THR A 85 13.21 -2.22 3.52
C THR A 85 11.90 -1.78 2.87
N VAL A 86 10.74 -2.28 3.33
CA VAL A 86 9.43 -2.08 2.68
C VAL A 86 9.07 -0.60 2.49
N PRO A 87 9.28 0.32 3.45
CA PRO A 87 9.06 1.74 3.20
C PRO A 87 9.91 2.30 2.05
N GLY A 88 11.17 1.87 1.93
CA GLY A 88 12.04 2.27 0.81
C GLY A 88 11.55 1.71 -0.52
N GLU A 89 11.10 0.46 -0.53
CA GLU A 89 10.52 -0.22 -1.70
C GLU A 89 9.23 0.45 -2.17
N CYS A 90 8.34 0.83 -1.25
CA CYS A 90 7.14 1.61 -1.54
C CYS A 90 7.49 2.93 -2.23
N ARG A 91 8.45 3.68 -1.68
CA ARG A 91 8.92 4.95 -2.27
C ARG A 91 9.47 4.73 -3.68
N ASN A 92 10.35 3.76 -3.85
CA ASN A 92 10.99 3.47 -5.14
C ASN A 92 9.98 3.05 -6.19
N THR A 93 9.00 2.22 -5.82
CA THR A 93 7.93 1.78 -6.71
C THR A 93 7.05 2.94 -7.15
N VAL A 94 6.67 3.83 -6.23
CA VAL A 94 5.91 5.03 -6.61
C VAL A 94 6.69 5.90 -7.59
N LEU A 95 7.98 6.15 -7.33
CA LEU A 95 8.84 6.93 -8.24
C LEU A 95 8.95 6.26 -9.62
N MET A 96 9.15 4.93 -9.65
CA MET A 96 9.16 4.15 -10.88
C MET A 96 7.84 4.29 -11.65
N LEU A 97 6.70 4.15 -10.99
CA LEU A 97 5.38 4.29 -11.62
C LEU A 97 5.17 5.71 -12.17
N SER A 98 5.63 6.74 -11.46
CA SER A 98 5.53 8.14 -11.92
C SER A 98 6.35 8.41 -13.17
N HIS A 99 7.45 7.67 -13.39
CA HIS A 99 8.21 7.72 -14.63
C HIS A 99 7.52 7.08 -15.83
N VAL A 100 6.53 6.19 -15.63
CA VAL A 100 5.72 5.62 -16.72
C VAL A 100 4.45 6.42 -17.02
N VAL A 101 4.05 7.39 -16.19
CA VAL A 101 2.89 8.26 -16.45
C VAL A 101 2.97 9.00 -17.80
N PRO A 102 4.12 9.59 -18.21
CA PRO A 102 4.23 10.28 -19.50
C PRO A 102 3.98 9.38 -20.72
N SER A 103 4.09 8.05 -20.57
CA SER A 103 3.79 7.11 -21.65
C SER A 103 2.28 6.92 -21.89
N GLY A 104 1.44 7.42 -20.99
CA GLY A 104 -0.03 7.30 -21.05
C GLY A 104 -0.58 5.92 -20.67
N LYS A 105 0.30 4.96 -20.37
CA LYS A 105 -0.06 3.57 -20.03
C LYS A 105 -0.58 3.41 -18.61
N ILE A 106 -0.08 4.25 -17.70
CA ILE A 106 -0.52 4.35 -16.31
C ILE A 106 -0.85 5.81 -16.07
N GLN A 107 -1.95 6.08 -15.38
CA GLN A 107 -2.37 7.43 -15.03
C GLN A 107 -2.08 7.71 -13.55
N GLN A 108 -2.03 8.99 -13.17
CA GLN A 108 -1.84 9.36 -11.76
C GLN A 108 -2.88 8.70 -10.84
N ARG A 109 -4.13 8.55 -11.31
CA ARG A 109 -5.18 7.86 -10.57
C ARG A 109 -4.88 6.38 -10.29
N ASP A 110 -4.13 5.71 -11.16
CA ASP A 110 -3.73 4.31 -10.97
C ASP A 110 -2.65 4.19 -9.90
N ILE A 111 -1.73 5.16 -9.86
CA ILE A 111 -0.72 5.29 -8.81
C ILE A 111 -1.39 5.59 -7.46
N ASP A 112 -2.33 6.54 -7.43
CA ASP A 112 -3.09 6.88 -6.23
C ASP A 112 -3.90 5.68 -5.72
N ALA A 113 -4.56 4.94 -6.63
CA ALA A 113 -5.25 3.70 -6.28
C ALA A 113 -4.29 2.63 -5.76
N PHE A 114 -3.09 2.51 -6.34
CA PHE A 114 -2.06 1.58 -5.85
C PHE A 114 -1.56 1.95 -4.45
N LYS A 115 -1.31 3.23 -4.18
CA LYS A 115 -0.98 3.70 -2.82
C LYS A 115 -2.11 3.37 -1.83
N GLY A 116 -3.35 3.61 -2.25
CA GLY A 116 -4.55 3.29 -1.50
C GLY A 116 -4.64 1.81 -1.13
N ILE A 117 -4.40 0.90 -2.08
CA ILE A 117 -4.48 -0.54 -1.81
C ILE A 117 -3.41 -1.01 -0.82
N LEU A 118 -2.18 -0.50 -0.91
CA LEU A 118 -1.10 -0.87 0.01
C LEU A 118 -1.42 -0.45 1.45
N LEU A 119 -1.90 0.78 1.64
CA LEU A 119 -2.28 1.28 2.95
C LEU A 119 -3.53 0.57 3.49
N GLN A 120 -4.50 0.27 2.61
CA GLN A 120 -5.70 -0.45 2.98
C GLN A 120 -5.38 -1.86 3.49
N ILE A 121 -4.49 -2.60 2.81
CA ILE A 121 -4.08 -3.94 3.24
C ILE A 121 -3.43 -3.87 4.62
N GLY A 122 -2.48 -2.96 4.84
CA GLY A 122 -1.84 -2.78 6.14
C GLY A 122 -2.87 -2.48 7.25
N LEU A 123 -3.80 -1.56 6.98
CA LEU A 123 -4.85 -1.17 7.91
C LEU A 123 -5.79 -2.32 8.24
N ASP A 124 -6.18 -3.11 7.24
CA ASP A 124 -7.11 -4.22 7.43
C ASP A 124 -6.48 -5.37 8.20
N VAL A 125 -5.19 -5.67 8.00
CA VAL A 125 -4.48 -6.67 8.80
C VAL A 125 -4.43 -6.23 10.26
N ALA A 126 -4.00 -5.00 10.54
CA ALA A 126 -3.92 -4.45 11.89
C ALA A 126 -5.28 -4.50 12.62
N LYS A 127 -6.36 -4.15 11.89
CA LYS A 127 -7.73 -4.21 12.45
C LYS A 127 -8.22 -5.63 12.68
N ALA A 128 -7.97 -6.52 11.73
CA ALA A 128 -8.48 -7.88 11.74
C ALA A 128 -7.88 -8.71 12.88
N TYR A 129 -6.61 -8.48 13.25
CA TYR A 129 -6.01 -9.13 14.42
C TYR A 129 -6.81 -8.85 15.70
N ARG A 130 -7.16 -7.58 15.96
CA ARG A 130 -7.96 -7.22 17.15
C ARG A 130 -9.42 -7.66 17.09
N GLU A 131 -9.98 -7.84 15.89
CA GLU A 131 -11.35 -8.33 15.72
C GLU A 131 -11.46 -9.86 15.77
N TYR A 132 -10.41 -10.61 15.45
CA TYR A 132 -10.41 -12.09 15.56
C TYR A 132 -10.58 -12.58 17.00
N ASP A 133 -10.20 -11.75 17.98
CA ASP A 133 -10.50 -11.95 19.40
C ASP A 133 -12.02 -11.89 19.71
N ARG A 134 -12.86 -11.54 18.72
CA ARG A 134 -14.33 -11.46 18.82
C ARG A 134 -15.07 -11.99 17.56
N ASN A 135 -14.98 -13.29 17.30
CA ASN A 135 -15.98 -14.20 16.66
C ASN A 135 -17.03 -13.69 15.63
N GLU A 136 -16.76 -12.67 14.78
CA GLU A 136 -17.64 -12.22 13.68
C GLU A 136 -16.99 -12.40 12.29
N SER A 137 -17.82 -12.55 11.25
CA SER A 137 -17.38 -12.73 9.86
C SER A 137 -16.77 -11.44 9.28
N TRP A 138 -15.46 -11.33 9.37
CA TRP A 138 -14.63 -10.19 8.95
C TRP A 138 -14.79 -9.83 7.45
N THR A 139 -15.03 -10.79 6.55
CA THR A 139 -15.15 -10.55 5.10
C THR A 139 -16.35 -9.66 4.73
N ALA A 140 -17.47 -9.77 5.45
CA ALA A 140 -18.66 -8.95 5.19
C ALA A 140 -18.51 -7.50 5.68
N ARG A 141 -17.61 -7.25 6.66
CA ARG A 141 -17.26 -5.90 7.15
C ARG A 141 -16.27 -5.23 6.21
N PHE A 142 -15.34 -6.01 5.68
CA PHE A 142 -14.32 -5.60 4.70
C PHE A 142 -14.93 -4.97 3.43
N TYR A 143 -15.86 -5.65 2.74
CA TYR A 143 -16.50 -5.11 1.52
C TYR A 143 -17.25 -3.80 1.74
N ARG A 144 -17.71 -3.53 2.98
CA ARG A 144 -18.44 -2.30 3.33
C ARG A 144 -17.50 -1.13 3.65
N ARG A 145 -16.26 -1.41 4.08
CA ARG A 145 -15.25 -0.42 4.44
C ARG A 145 -14.40 0.04 3.26
N LEU A 146 -14.23 -0.83 2.25
CA LEU A 146 -13.45 -0.55 1.04
C LEU A 146 -13.85 0.74 0.31
N GLY A 147 -15.15 1.06 0.22
CA GLY A 147 -15.60 2.27 -0.47
C GLY A 147 -15.43 3.58 0.31
N ILE A 148 -15.23 3.53 1.62
CA ILE A 148 -15.21 4.72 2.50
C ILE A 148 -13.78 5.08 2.91
N MET A 149 -12.88 4.10 3.01
CA MET A 149 -11.49 4.31 3.44
C MET A 149 -10.57 4.84 2.34
N VAL A 150 -10.83 4.54 1.07
CA VAL A 150 -9.97 4.99 -0.04
C VAL A 150 -9.93 6.52 -0.12
N ASP A 151 -11.07 7.20 0.05
CA ASP A 151 -11.12 8.67 0.08
C ASP A 151 -10.45 9.26 1.32
N GLY A 152 -10.60 8.61 2.49
CA GLY A 152 -9.95 9.02 3.74
C GLY A 152 -8.43 8.85 3.71
N LEU A 153 -7.94 7.73 3.19
CA LEU A 153 -6.51 7.43 3.04
C LEU A 153 -5.85 8.30 1.96
N LEU A 154 -6.53 8.53 0.84
CA LEU A 154 -6.09 9.53 -0.15
C LEU A 154 -6.11 10.94 0.43
N GLY A 155 -7.07 11.24 1.33
CA GLY A 155 -7.10 12.44 2.14
C GLY A 155 -5.84 12.59 3.02
N ILE A 156 -5.42 11.54 3.74
CA ILE A 156 -4.17 11.63 4.52
C ILE A 156 -3.00 11.82 3.57
N VAL A 157 -2.89 11.06 2.47
CA VAL A 157 -1.84 11.22 1.45
C VAL A 157 -1.80 12.65 0.89
N ARG A 158 -2.96 13.31 0.76
CA ARG A 158 -3.14 14.71 0.31
C ARG A 158 -3.02 15.77 1.42
N GLY A 159 -2.81 15.36 2.68
CA GLY A 159 -2.62 16.28 3.81
C GLY A 159 -3.90 16.78 4.48
N GLU A 160 -5.03 16.11 4.27
CA GLU A 160 -6.30 16.41 4.94
C GLU A 160 -6.39 15.72 6.31
N HIS A 161 -6.92 16.43 7.31
CA HIS A 161 -7.06 15.94 8.68
C HIS A 161 -8.20 14.94 8.80
N TYR A 162 -7.89 13.69 9.13
CA TYR A 162 -8.88 12.65 9.42
C TYR A 162 -9.21 12.57 10.91
N SER A 163 -10.47 12.28 11.23
CA SER A 163 -10.95 12.10 12.61
C SER A 163 -10.56 10.72 13.14
N SER A 164 -9.80 10.70 14.23
CA SER A 164 -9.17 9.53 14.86
C SER A 164 -10.14 8.50 15.49
N SER A 165 -11.45 8.60 15.27
CA SER A 165 -12.43 7.72 15.91
C SER A 165 -12.50 6.30 15.32
N GLU A 166 -12.05 6.09 14.08
CA GLU A 166 -11.91 4.74 13.48
C GLU A 166 -10.53 4.08 13.73
N LEU A 167 -9.60 4.79 14.37
CA LEU A 167 -8.26 4.33 14.73
C LEU A 167 -8.18 3.78 16.16
N LEU A 168 -9.28 3.78 16.92
CA LEU A 168 -9.34 3.33 18.32
C LEU A 168 -8.99 1.84 18.55
N ASN A 169 -8.66 1.10 17.48
CA ASN A 169 -8.44 -0.34 17.49
C ASN A 169 -7.16 -0.78 16.76
N ILE A 170 -6.13 0.08 16.72
CA ILE A 170 -4.79 -0.22 16.16
C ILE A 170 -3.76 -0.01 17.29
N SER A 171 -2.68 -0.80 17.34
CA SER A 171 -1.60 -0.59 18.32
C SER A 171 -0.81 0.69 18.00
N TYR A 172 0.01 1.15 18.94
CA TYR A 172 0.83 2.35 18.71
C TYR A 172 1.91 2.07 17.65
N GLU A 173 2.46 0.87 17.67
CA GLU A 173 3.49 0.38 16.76
C GLU A 173 2.95 0.21 15.34
N GLU A 174 1.75 -0.37 15.20
CA GLU A 174 1.06 -0.50 13.91
C GLU A 174 0.68 0.86 13.33
N ASP A 175 0.25 1.81 14.18
CA ASP A 175 -0.02 3.19 13.75
C ASP A 175 1.27 3.87 13.24
N ILE A 176 2.41 3.68 13.92
CA ILE A 176 3.72 4.15 13.43
C ILE A 176 4.06 3.49 12.08
N ALA A 177 3.85 2.19 11.94
CA ALA A 177 4.14 1.47 10.70
C ALA A 177 3.27 1.97 9.54
N LEU A 178 1.96 2.16 9.77
CA LEU A 178 1.03 2.72 8.79
C LEU A 178 1.41 4.15 8.39
N ASN A 179 1.78 5.00 9.35
CA ASN A 179 2.25 6.35 9.06
C ASN A 179 3.56 6.33 8.27
N THR A 180 4.48 5.41 8.59
CA THR A 180 5.74 5.22 7.86
C THR A 180 5.50 4.80 6.41
N LEU A 181 4.57 3.87 6.16
CA LEU A 181 4.14 3.51 4.80
C LEU A 181 3.51 4.71 4.08
N ALA A 182 2.63 5.45 4.75
CA ALA A 182 1.96 6.60 4.14
C ALA A 182 2.96 7.69 3.74
N GLU A 183 3.95 7.97 4.58
CA GLU A 183 5.05 8.90 4.27
C GLU A 183 5.91 8.42 3.10
N ALA A 184 6.26 7.14 3.08
CA ALA A 184 7.00 6.54 1.97
C ALA A 184 6.27 6.68 0.63
N LEU A 185 4.96 6.45 0.61
CA LEU A 185 4.11 6.53 -0.57
C LEU A 185 3.84 7.98 -1.03
N ARG A 186 4.05 8.98 -0.16
CA ARG A 186 3.92 10.41 -0.45
C ARG A 186 5.13 11.05 -1.14
N ALA A 187 6.32 10.47 -1.01
CA ALA A 187 7.59 11.10 -1.37
C ALA A 187 7.74 11.56 -2.84
N ASP A 188 6.82 11.15 -3.72
CA ASP A 188 6.72 11.65 -5.09
C ASP A 188 6.40 13.16 -5.18
N LEU A 189 5.67 13.72 -4.21
CA LEU A 189 5.31 15.14 -4.21
C LEU A 189 6.53 16.05 -4.04
N VAL A 190 7.48 15.68 -3.17
CA VAL A 190 8.66 16.51 -2.85
C VAL A 190 9.66 16.49 -3.99
N ALA A 191 9.91 15.32 -4.60
CA ALA A 191 10.82 15.20 -5.73
C ALA A 191 10.30 15.91 -7.01
N GLN A 192 8.98 15.97 -7.21
CA GLN A 192 8.37 16.74 -8.29
C GLN A 192 8.40 18.24 -8.03
N VAL A 193 8.19 18.68 -6.78
CA VAL A 193 8.31 20.09 -6.39
C VAL A 193 9.76 20.56 -6.57
N GLU A 194 10.76 19.83 -6.09
CA GLU A 194 12.17 20.20 -6.24
C GLU A 194 12.63 20.28 -7.71
N LYS A 195 12.16 19.37 -8.57
CA LYS A 195 12.42 19.44 -10.02
C LYS A 195 11.74 20.65 -10.66
N ALA A 196 10.54 21.03 -10.23
CA ALA A 196 9.85 22.21 -10.71
C ALA A 196 10.57 23.51 -10.28
N THR A 197 11.05 23.60 -9.03
CA THR A 197 11.81 24.77 -8.54
C THR A 197 13.17 24.91 -9.23
N LEU A 198 13.80 23.80 -9.64
CA LEU A 198 15.07 23.81 -10.39
C LEU A 198 14.92 24.19 -11.88
N HIS A 199 13.71 24.10 -12.45
CA HIS A 199 13.43 24.49 -13.85
C HIS A 199 12.88 25.92 -13.99
N THR A 200 12.35 26.53 -12.93
CA THR A 200 12.00 27.96 -12.90
C THR A 200 13.19 28.85 -12.54
N GLY A 201 14.36 28.58 -13.12
CA GLY A 201 15.52 29.47 -13.08
C GLY A 201 15.23 30.78 -13.82
N GLU A 202 14.32 31.60 -13.29
CA GLU A 202 14.12 32.98 -13.68
C GLU A 202 15.31 33.78 -13.16
N THR A 203 16.29 33.97 -14.05
CA THR A 203 17.31 35.00 -13.89
C THR A 203 16.60 36.35 -13.77
N ILE A 204 16.55 36.89 -12.56
CA ILE A 204 16.14 38.28 -12.31
C ILE A 204 17.15 39.17 -13.05
N PRO A 205 16.75 39.97 -14.06
CA PRO A 205 17.65 40.94 -14.64
C PRO A 205 17.82 42.08 -13.63
N HIS A 206 19.05 42.26 -13.14
CA HIS A 206 19.43 43.47 -12.46
C HIS A 206 19.42 44.65 -13.44
N THR A 207 18.52 45.59 -13.21
CA THR A 207 18.62 46.98 -13.67
C THR A 207 18.40 47.90 -12.48
#